data_AF-A0A9D1N2W5-F1
#
_entry.id   AF-A0A9D1N2W5-F1
#
_cell.length_a   1.000
_cell.length_b   1.000
_cell.length_c   1.000
_cell.angle_alpha   90.00
_cell.angle_beta   90.00
_cell.angle_gamma   90.00
#
_symmetry.space_group_name_H-M   'P 1'
#
loop_
_entity.id
_entity.type
_entity.pdbx_description
1 polymer ?
#
loop_
_entity_poly.entity_id
_entity_poly.type
_entity_poly.pdbx_seq_one_letter_code
_entity_poly.pdbx_strand_id
1 'polypeptide(L)'
;MESMSPQQTKRAARAGWSSGEDALLFERAAAAQAAGRPLKAVFDDVARQTGRRPNSVRNYYYARVKQGGGCRHAPAFVPFTEPETRALLEAVLAAQAAGESVRACTLRLGGGDQSAMLRYQNKYRSLVRGKPALVRSVLEDMAGRGVPAFDPYAAGTARRSGRPRRREQPLERAAADVVERLGQVEGLDVQALLNALGTLALRAVQGAPAGGADGAEALGRQLARQRERCDALCAALRTLVRVNAEFLHQAAVVRTGDLSDYLRALEDSLRPCERLLAE
;
A
#
# COMPACT_ATOMS: atom_id res chain seq x y z
N MET A 1 26.34 -25.70 -13.32
CA MET A 1 25.06 -26.29 -13.77
C MET A 1 23.96 -25.74 -12.90
N GLU A 2 23.25 -24.79 -13.51
CA GLU A 2 22.00 -24.09 -13.16
C GLU A 2 21.39 -24.20 -11.76
N SER A 3 21.59 -23.13 -10.99
CA SER A 3 20.68 -22.63 -9.96
C SER A 3 19.37 -22.15 -10.59
N MET A 4 18.26 -22.87 -10.35
CA MET A 4 16.93 -22.50 -10.83
C MET A 4 16.36 -21.31 -10.07
N SER A 5 16.14 -20.21 -10.81
CA SER A 5 15.44 -19.00 -10.38
C SER A 5 13.97 -19.27 -10.03
N PRO A 6 13.41 -18.67 -8.97
CA PRO A 6 11.98 -18.69 -8.73
C PRO A 6 11.28 -17.74 -9.72
N GLN A 7 10.62 -18.31 -10.73
CA GLN A 7 9.75 -17.57 -11.66
C GLN A 7 8.61 -16.91 -10.88
N GLN A 8 8.70 -15.59 -10.76
CA GLN A 8 7.60 -14.70 -10.45
C GLN A 8 6.46 -14.96 -11.47
N THR A 9 5.38 -15.58 -11.02
CA THR A 9 4.17 -15.73 -11.83
C THR A 9 3.51 -14.36 -12.00
N LYS A 10 3.82 -13.71 -13.13
CA LYS A 10 3.11 -12.51 -13.60
C LYS A 10 1.60 -12.78 -13.53
N ARG A 11 0.89 -11.99 -12.73
CA ARG A 11 -0.58 -11.97 -12.68
C ARG A 11 -1.11 -11.62 -14.07
N ALA A 12 -1.52 -12.61 -14.84
CA ALA A 12 -2.25 -12.39 -16.07
C ALA A 12 -3.53 -11.57 -15.76
N ALA A 13 -3.71 -10.49 -16.51
CA ALA A 13 -4.89 -9.65 -16.47
C ALA A 13 -6.15 -10.49 -16.75
N ARG A 14 -7.28 -10.06 -16.18
CA ARG A 14 -8.55 -10.80 -16.13
C ARG A 14 -9.12 -11.11 -17.52
N ALA A 15 -8.71 -12.23 -18.12
CA ALA A 15 -9.46 -12.86 -19.20
C ALA A 15 -10.79 -13.39 -18.64
N GLY A 16 -11.87 -13.21 -19.41
CA GLY A 16 -13.18 -13.79 -19.10
C GLY A 16 -13.14 -15.33 -19.06
N TRP A 17 -14.30 -15.95 -18.87
CA TRP A 17 -14.44 -17.40 -18.98
C TRP A 17 -14.42 -17.80 -20.46
N SER A 18 -13.54 -18.74 -20.84
CA SER A 18 -13.54 -19.28 -22.19
C SER A 18 -14.63 -20.34 -22.36
N SER A 19 -15.09 -20.54 -23.60
CA SER A 19 -16.08 -21.58 -23.92
C SER A 19 -15.60 -22.99 -23.56
N GLY A 20 -14.30 -23.27 -23.64
CA GLY A 20 -13.72 -24.55 -23.21
C GLY A 20 -13.77 -24.77 -21.69
N GLU A 21 -13.53 -23.72 -20.90
CA GLU A 21 -13.67 -23.78 -19.44
C GLU A 21 -15.13 -23.88 -18.99
N ASP A 22 -16.06 -23.24 -19.72
CA ASP A 22 -17.51 -23.37 -19.48
C ASP A 22 -17.94 -24.83 -19.73
N ALA A 23 -17.60 -25.40 -20.89
CA ALA A 23 -17.93 -26.78 -21.24
C ALA A 23 -17.36 -27.78 -20.22
N LEU A 24 -16.07 -27.67 -19.90
CA LEU A 24 -15.40 -28.53 -18.92
C LEU A 24 -16.10 -28.51 -17.56
N LEU A 25 -16.44 -27.32 -17.06
CA LEU A 25 -17.09 -27.19 -15.76
C LEU A 25 -18.47 -27.85 -15.72
N PHE A 26 -19.28 -27.65 -16.76
CA PHE A 26 -20.64 -28.20 -16.81
C PHE A 26 -20.65 -29.70 -17.08
N GLU A 27 -19.74 -30.22 -17.91
CA GLU A 27 -19.56 -31.65 -18.13
C GLU A 27 -19.18 -32.36 -16.82
N ARG A 28 -18.17 -31.85 -16.10
CA ARG A 28 -17.73 -32.44 -14.83
C ARG A 28 -18.79 -32.33 -13.74
N ALA A 29 -19.56 -31.25 -13.71
CA ALA A 29 -20.68 -31.09 -12.79
C ALA A 29 -21.80 -32.09 -13.08
N ALA A 30 -22.15 -32.31 -14.35
CA ALA A 30 -23.14 -33.29 -14.76
C ALA A 30 -22.71 -34.73 -14.43
N ALA A 31 -21.44 -35.08 -14.72
CA ALA A 31 -20.87 -36.38 -14.39
C ALA A 31 -20.86 -36.64 -12.88
N ALA A 32 -20.48 -35.65 -12.07
CA ALA A 32 -20.50 -35.77 -10.61
C ALA A 32 -21.92 -35.92 -10.07
N GLN A 33 -22.90 -35.23 -10.67
CA GLN A 33 -24.31 -35.37 -10.28
C GLN A 33 -24.85 -36.75 -10.60
N ALA A 34 -24.58 -37.28 -11.80
CA ALA A 34 -24.96 -38.65 -12.18
C ALA A 34 -24.35 -39.70 -11.25
N ALA A 35 -23.14 -39.45 -10.75
CA ALA A 35 -22.43 -40.31 -9.81
C ALA A 35 -22.76 -40.02 -8.31
N GLY A 36 -23.67 -39.09 -8.00
CA GLY A 36 -24.01 -38.72 -6.61
C GLY A 36 -22.86 -38.08 -5.81
N ARG A 37 -21.82 -37.56 -6.48
CA ARG A 37 -20.64 -36.96 -5.85
C ARG A 37 -20.86 -35.46 -5.54
N PRO A 38 -20.25 -34.92 -4.46
CA PRO A 38 -20.41 -33.52 -4.10
C PRO A 38 -19.70 -32.59 -5.10
N LEU A 39 -20.39 -31.51 -5.51
CA LEU A 39 -19.87 -30.49 -6.43
C LEU A 39 -18.59 -29.78 -5.93
N LYS A 40 -18.33 -29.79 -4.62
CA LYS A 40 -17.10 -29.21 -4.07
C LYS A 40 -15.85 -29.85 -4.70
N ALA A 41 -15.83 -31.17 -4.83
CA ALA A 41 -14.70 -31.88 -5.44
C ALA A 41 -14.52 -31.47 -6.91
N VAL A 42 -15.62 -31.29 -7.65
CA VAL A 42 -15.60 -30.80 -9.03
C VAL A 42 -14.99 -29.41 -9.13
N PHE A 43 -15.37 -28.49 -8.25
CA PHE A 43 -14.84 -27.13 -8.26
C PHE A 43 -13.34 -27.11 -7.96
N ASP A 44 -12.88 -27.95 -7.01
CA ASP A 44 -11.47 -28.07 -6.66
C ASP A 44 -10.66 -28.65 -7.84
N ASP A 45 -11.20 -29.64 -8.56
CA ASP A 45 -10.55 -30.26 -9.72
C ASP A 45 -10.51 -29.36 -10.96
N VAL A 46 -11.62 -28.66 -11.26
CA VAL A 46 -11.68 -27.70 -12.37
C VAL A 46 -10.79 -26.50 -12.09
N ALA A 47 -10.71 -26.03 -10.83
CA ALA A 47 -9.77 -25.01 -10.42
C ALA A 47 -8.31 -25.41 -10.67
N ARG A 48 -7.96 -26.66 -10.33
CA ARG A 48 -6.62 -27.21 -10.57
C ARG A 48 -6.27 -27.26 -12.06
N GLN A 49 -7.22 -27.68 -12.90
CA GLN A 49 -7.01 -27.82 -14.35
C GLN A 49 -6.97 -26.48 -15.10
N THR A 50 -7.77 -25.50 -14.67
CA THR A 50 -7.88 -24.18 -15.33
C THR A 50 -6.95 -23.13 -14.75
N GLY A 51 -6.26 -23.43 -13.64
CA GLY A 51 -5.48 -22.45 -12.88
C GLY A 51 -6.32 -21.38 -12.18
N ARG A 52 -7.66 -21.50 -12.20
CA ARG A 52 -8.57 -20.57 -11.52
C ARG A 52 -8.66 -20.87 -10.04
N ARG A 53 -9.09 -19.89 -9.24
CA ARG A 53 -9.37 -20.11 -7.81
C ARG A 53 -10.65 -20.93 -7.65
N PRO A 54 -10.73 -21.91 -6.73
CA PRO A 54 -11.94 -22.71 -6.49
C PRO A 54 -13.21 -21.87 -6.26
N ASN A 55 -13.09 -20.78 -5.51
CA ASN A 55 -14.21 -19.86 -5.28
C ASN A 55 -14.68 -19.13 -6.56
N SER A 56 -13.75 -18.84 -7.48
CA SER A 56 -14.09 -18.24 -8.78
C SER A 56 -14.88 -19.22 -9.64
N VAL A 57 -14.48 -20.50 -9.66
CA VAL A 57 -15.16 -21.58 -10.38
C VAL A 57 -16.56 -21.78 -9.83
N ARG A 58 -16.69 -21.92 -8.51
CA ARG A 58 -17.97 -22.02 -7.81
C ARG A 58 -18.90 -20.87 -8.15
N ASN A 59 -18.42 -19.63 -8.06
CA ASN A 59 -19.25 -18.44 -8.31
C ASN A 59 -19.74 -18.38 -9.75
N TYR A 60 -18.88 -18.73 -10.71
CA TYR A 60 -19.26 -18.77 -12.12
C TYR A 60 -20.31 -19.84 -12.40
N TYR A 61 -20.12 -21.05 -11.87
CA TYR A 61 -21.09 -22.13 -11.96
C TYR A 61 -22.50 -21.68 -11.53
N TYR A 62 -22.63 -21.17 -10.31
CA TYR A 62 -23.94 -20.75 -9.79
C TYR A 62 -24.52 -19.53 -10.51
N ALA A 63 -23.69 -18.63 -11.02
CA ALA A 63 -24.16 -17.51 -11.85
C ALA A 63 -24.80 -18.01 -13.16
N ARG A 64 -24.16 -18.97 -13.83
CA ARG A 64 -24.67 -19.60 -15.06
C ARG A 64 -25.92 -20.46 -14.80
N VAL A 65 -25.96 -21.21 -13.69
CA VAL A 65 -27.17 -21.93 -13.24
C VAL A 65 -28.34 -20.99 -12.99
N LYS A 66 -28.11 -19.83 -12.37
CA LYS A 66 -29.15 -18.81 -12.17
C LYS A 66 -29.67 -18.21 -13.48
N GLN A 67 -28.84 -18.16 -14.52
CA GLN A 67 -29.18 -17.69 -15.87
C GLN A 67 -29.85 -18.77 -16.74
N GLY A 68 -30.12 -19.96 -16.19
CA GLY A 68 -30.79 -21.07 -16.90
C GLY A 68 -29.84 -22.12 -17.49
N GLY A 69 -28.54 -22.06 -17.23
CA GLY A 69 -27.57 -23.06 -17.67
C GLY A 69 -27.41 -24.23 -16.70
N GLY A 70 -27.75 -25.45 -17.11
CA GLY A 70 -27.42 -26.70 -16.36
C GLY A 70 -28.56 -27.32 -15.55
N CYS A 71 -28.26 -28.45 -14.91
CA CYS A 71 -29.22 -29.24 -14.13
C CYS A 71 -29.62 -28.54 -12.82
N ARG A 72 -30.93 -28.51 -12.52
CA ARG A 72 -31.48 -27.95 -11.28
C ARG A 72 -31.14 -28.87 -10.11
N HIS A 73 -30.31 -28.39 -9.18
CA HIS A 73 -30.03 -29.11 -7.94
C HIS A 73 -31.24 -29.04 -7.00
N ALA A 74 -31.61 -30.17 -6.40
CA ALA A 74 -32.60 -30.20 -5.34
C ALA A 74 -32.11 -29.34 -4.15
N PRO A 75 -32.94 -28.44 -3.60
CA PRO A 75 -32.47 -27.53 -2.57
C PRO A 75 -32.31 -28.27 -1.24
N ALA A 76 -31.07 -28.48 -0.80
CA ALA A 76 -30.73 -28.65 0.62
C ALA A 76 -30.87 -27.32 1.41
N PHE A 77 -31.69 -26.40 0.91
CA PHE A 77 -31.78 -25.02 1.34
C PHE A 77 -33.10 -24.79 2.04
N VAL A 78 -33.04 -24.58 3.35
CA VAL A 78 -34.17 -24.08 4.12
C VAL A 78 -34.30 -22.58 3.83
N PRO A 79 -35.38 -22.11 3.19
CA PRO A 79 -35.59 -20.68 2.98
C PRO A 79 -35.83 -19.98 4.32
N PHE A 80 -35.49 -18.70 4.39
CA PHE A 80 -35.89 -17.87 5.53
C PHE A 80 -37.38 -17.59 5.44
N THR A 81 -38.09 -17.81 6.54
CA THR A 81 -39.47 -17.33 6.68
C THR A 81 -39.49 -15.81 6.79
N GLU A 82 -40.67 -15.21 6.61
CA GLU A 82 -40.83 -13.75 6.79
C GLU A 82 -40.54 -13.30 8.23
N PRO A 83 -41.03 -13.98 9.29
CA PRO A 83 -40.67 -13.66 10.67
C PRO A 83 -39.17 -13.75 10.94
N GLU A 84 -38.51 -14.83 10.48
CA GLU A 84 -37.05 -14.98 10.62
C GLU A 84 -36.29 -13.87 9.90
N THR A 85 -36.78 -13.46 8.72
CA THR A 85 -36.20 -12.37 7.94
C THR A 85 -36.28 -11.05 8.71
N ARG A 86 -37.43 -10.78 9.33
CA ARG A 86 -37.67 -9.56 10.11
C ARG A 86 -36.83 -9.55 11.39
N ALA A 87 -36.84 -10.64 12.15
CA ALA A 87 -36.03 -10.79 13.37
C ALA A 87 -34.53 -10.63 13.10
N LEU A 88 -34.04 -11.18 11.98
CA LEU A 88 -32.65 -10.99 11.56
C LEU A 88 -32.33 -9.52 11.26
N LEU A 89 -33.22 -8.80 10.55
CA LEU A 89 -33.02 -7.38 10.27
C LEU A 89 -32.98 -6.57 11.57
N GLU A 90 -33.97 -6.75 12.45
CA GLU A 90 -34.05 -6.05 13.73
C GLU A 90 -32.79 -6.28 14.58
N ALA A 91 -32.38 -7.53 14.72
CA ALA A 91 -31.20 -7.89 15.51
C ALA A 91 -29.91 -7.25 14.95
N VAL A 92 -29.72 -7.27 13.63
CA VAL A 92 -28.50 -6.75 13.01
C VAL A 92 -28.47 -5.22 13.02
N LEU A 93 -29.60 -4.55 12.73
CA LEU A 93 -29.66 -3.08 12.73
C LEU A 93 -29.50 -2.50 14.15
N ALA A 94 -30.09 -3.15 15.17
CA ALA A 94 -29.88 -2.78 16.58
C ALA A 94 -28.43 -3.01 17.02
N ALA A 95 -27.86 -4.18 16.69
CA ALA A 95 -26.47 -4.49 17.01
C ALA A 95 -25.50 -3.47 16.40
N GLN A 96 -25.73 -3.07 15.15
CA GLN A 96 -24.92 -2.03 14.50
C GLN A 96 -25.05 -0.66 15.17
N ALA A 97 -26.24 -0.28 15.66
CA ALA A 97 -26.41 0.95 16.44
C ALA A 97 -25.61 0.91 17.75
N ALA A 98 -25.47 -0.26 18.36
CA ALA A 98 -24.64 -0.50 19.54
C ALA A 98 -23.13 -0.62 19.23
N GLY A 99 -22.72 -0.50 17.96
CA GLY A 99 -21.32 -0.62 17.53
C GLY A 99 -20.83 -2.06 17.34
N GLU A 100 -21.71 -3.06 17.44
CA GLU A 100 -21.38 -4.46 17.14
C GLU A 100 -21.30 -4.67 15.62
N SER A 101 -20.26 -5.37 15.16
CA SER A 101 -20.13 -5.68 13.73
C SER A 101 -21.19 -6.69 13.29
N VAL A 102 -21.67 -6.57 12.04
CA VAL A 102 -22.61 -7.55 11.45
C VAL A 102 -22.12 -9.00 11.63
N ARG A 103 -20.81 -9.23 11.46
CA ARG A 103 -20.22 -10.57 11.64
C ARG A 103 -20.38 -11.07 13.07
N ALA A 104 -20.04 -10.26 14.08
CA ALA A 104 -20.17 -10.63 15.48
C ALA A 104 -21.63 -10.94 15.84
N CYS A 105 -22.56 -10.08 15.44
CA CYS A 105 -24.00 -10.30 15.64
C CYS A 105 -24.47 -11.60 14.97
N THR A 106 -24.11 -11.84 13.70
CA THR A 106 -24.54 -13.07 13.00
C THR A 106 -23.91 -14.34 13.57
N LEU A 107 -22.71 -14.25 14.18
CA LEU A 107 -22.06 -15.38 14.83
C LEU A 107 -22.77 -15.72 16.14
N ARG A 108 -23.16 -14.70 16.91
CA ARG A 108 -23.98 -14.84 18.11
C ARG A 108 -25.35 -15.43 17.80
N LEU A 109 -26.03 -14.95 16.75
CA LEU A 109 -27.32 -15.51 16.28
C LEU A 109 -27.19 -16.97 15.83
N GLY A 110 -26.03 -17.35 15.29
CA GLY A 110 -25.73 -18.74 14.90
C GLY A 110 -25.23 -19.62 16.04
N GLY A 111 -25.22 -19.15 17.30
CA GLY A 111 -24.71 -19.93 18.44
C GLY A 111 -23.24 -20.34 18.29
N GLY A 112 -22.44 -19.57 17.53
CA GLY A 112 -21.05 -19.90 17.21
C GLY A 112 -20.85 -20.76 15.95
N ASP A 113 -21.92 -21.29 15.34
CA ASP A 113 -21.80 -22.02 14.07
C ASP A 113 -21.46 -21.08 12.90
N GLN A 114 -20.34 -21.35 12.24
CA GLN A 114 -19.87 -20.59 11.10
C GLN A 114 -20.80 -20.72 9.89
N SER A 115 -21.45 -21.87 9.70
CA SER A 115 -22.35 -22.11 8.58
C SER A 115 -23.63 -21.30 8.72
N ALA A 116 -24.25 -21.34 9.91
CA ALA A 116 -25.40 -20.50 10.27
C ALA A 116 -25.06 -19.01 10.19
N MET A 117 -23.91 -18.58 10.73
CA MET A 117 -23.43 -17.20 10.64
C MET A 117 -23.36 -16.74 9.17
N LEU A 118 -22.73 -17.52 8.28
CA LEU A 118 -22.64 -17.17 6.85
C LEU A 118 -24.03 -17.10 6.21
N ARG A 119 -24.96 -17.97 6.60
CA ARG A 119 -26.35 -17.96 6.12
C ARG A 119 -27.05 -16.65 6.53
N TYR A 120 -26.96 -16.25 7.80
CA TYR A 120 -27.52 -14.99 8.30
C TYR A 120 -26.87 -13.76 7.65
N GLN A 121 -25.55 -13.73 7.55
CA GLN A 121 -24.82 -12.61 6.94
C GLN A 121 -25.17 -12.43 5.46
N ASN A 122 -25.26 -13.54 4.70
CA ASN A 122 -25.66 -13.49 3.29
C ASN A 122 -27.12 -13.03 3.13
N LYS A 123 -28.02 -13.50 4.00
CA LYS A 123 -29.42 -13.07 4.00
C LYS A 123 -29.52 -11.56 4.27
N TYR A 124 -28.89 -11.05 5.32
CA TYR A 124 -28.88 -9.62 5.65
C TYR A 124 -28.39 -8.77 4.46
N ARG A 125 -27.23 -9.11 3.88
CA ARG A 125 -26.67 -8.42 2.71
C ARG A 125 -27.63 -8.41 1.51
N SER A 126 -28.31 -9.53 1.26
CA SER A 126 -29.29 -9.65 0.18
C SER A 126 -30.51 -8.74 0.41
N LEU A 127 -30.98 -8.64 1.66
CA LEU A 127 -32.12 -7.78 2.02
C LEU A 127 -31.80 -6.29 1.86
N VAL A 128 -30.66 -5.84 2.38
CA VAL A 128 -30.22 -4.44 2.24
C VAL A 128 -30.04 -4.06 0.76
N ARG A 129 -29.56 -4.98 -0.08
CA ARG A 129 -29.42 -4.69 -1.51
C ARG A 129 -30.73 -4.81 -2.30
N GLY A 130 -31.55 -5.81 -2.00
CA GLY A 130 -32.64 -6.26 -2.86
C GLY A 130 -34.04 -5.92 -2.36
N LYS A 131 -34.22 -5.54 -1.09
CA LYS A 131 -35.53 -5.25 -0.49
C LYS A 131 -35.49 -3.97 0.39
N PRO A 132 -35.18 -2.80 -0.18
CA PRO A 132 -35.06 -1.56 0.59
C PRO A 132 -36.36 -1.15 1.29
N ALA A 133 -37.53 -1.38 0.68
CA ALA A 133 -38.83 -1.09 1.28
C ALA A 133 -39.06 -1.85 2.60
N LEU A 134 -38.66 -3.13 2.64
CA LEU A 134 -38.75 -3.94 3.86
C LEU A 134 -37.80 -3.44 4.95
N VAL A 135 -36.60 -3.02 4.59
CA VAL A 135 -35.64 -2.49 5.57
C VAL A 135 -36.15 -1.17 6.16
N ARG A 136 -36.76 -0.30 5.34
CA ARG A 136 -37.38 0.94 5.81
C ARG A 136 -38.55 0.68 6.77
N SER A 137 -39.44 -0.25 6.45
CA SER A 137 -40.55 -0.58 7.35
C SER A 137 -40.08 -1.18 8.68
N VAL A 138 -38.98 -1.95 8.68
CA VAL A 138 -38.36 -2.43 9.92
C VAL A 138 -37.77 -1.26 10.73
N LEU A 139 -37.11 -0.30 10.08
CA LEU A 139 -36.57 0.89 10.74
C LEU A 139 -37.68 1.75 11.36
N GLU A 140 -38.79 1.95 10.65
CA GLU A 140 -39.98 2.66 11.15
C GLU A 140 -40.58 1.97 12.37
N ASP A 141 -40.75 0.65 12.33
CA ASP A 141 -41.24 -0.14 13.47
C ASP A 141 -40.29 -0.12 14.68
N MET A 142 -38.98 -0.10 14.44
CA MET A 142 -37.98 0.02 15.50
C MET A 142 -38.01 1.43 16.12
N ALA A 143 -38.14 2.47 15.29
CA ALA A 143 -38.27 3.85 15.74
C ALA A 143 -39.55 4.07 16.55
N GLY A 144 -40.68 3.49 16.12
CA GLY A 144 -41.95 3.54 16.87
C GLY A 144 -41.87 2.86 18.24
N ARG A 145 -40.98 1.87 18.41
CA ARG A 145 -40.70 1.21 19.70
C ARG A 145 -39.58 1.88 20.50
N GLY A 146 -38.96 2.95 19.99
CA GLY A 146 -37.83 3.61 20.62
C GLY A 146 -36.53 2.79 20.66
N VAL A 147 -36.40 1.77 19.80
CA VAL A 147 -35.20 0.92 19.72
C VAL A 147 -34.18 1.59 18.79
N PRO A 148 -32.96 1.92 19.26
CA PRO A 148 -31.91 2.46 18.41
C PRO A 148 -31.57 1.49 17.27
N ALA A 149 -31.59 1.98 16.03
CA ALA A 149 -31.31 1.18 14.84
C ALA A 149 -30.35 1.93 13.90
N PHE A 150 -29.42 1.19 13.30
CA PHE A 150 -28.54 1.71 12.26
C PHE A 150 -29.31 1.81 10.94
N ASP A 151 -29.35 2.98 10.30
CA ASP A 151 -29.93 3.15 8.97
C ASP A 151 -28.87 2.92 7.86
N PRO A 152 -28.99 1.85 7.03
CA PRO A 152 -28.06 1.59 5.93
C PRO A 152 -28.17 2.57 4.76
N TYR A 153 -29.24 3.38 4.68
CA TYR A 153 -29.50 4.31 3.58
C TYR A 153 -29.36 5.78 3.97
N ALA A 154 -29.11 6.10 5.24
CA ALA A 154 -28.84 7.46 5.67
C ALA A 154 -27.67 8.04 4.87
N ALA A 155 -27.93 9.14 4.16
CA ALA A 155 -26.94 9.87 3.39
C ALA A 155 -25.85 10.41 4.34
N GLY A 156 -24.68 9.78 4.34
CA GLY A 156 -23.58 10.16 5.23
C GLY A 156 -22.87 9.02 5.95
N THR A 157 -23.33 7.76 5.82
CA THR A 157 -22.53 6.62 6.29
C THR A 157 -21.36 6.37 5.35
N ALA A 158 -20.28 7.13 5.58
CA ALA A 158 -18.98 6.89 4.99
C ALA A 158 -18.67 5.39 5.07
N ARG A 159 -18.44 4.78 3.91
CA ARG A 159 -17.97 3.40 3.77
C ARG A 159 -16.76 3.18 4.68
N ARG A 160 -16.98 2.64 5.88
CA ARG A 160 -15.91 2.15 6.76
C ARG A 160 -16.01 0.63 6.85
N SER A 161 -15.87 -0.02 5.70
CA SER A 161 -15.44 -1.41 5.67
C SER A 161 -13.97 -1.47 6.08
N GLY A 162 -13.70 -1.94 7.30
CA GLY A 162 -12.46 -2.65 7.61
C GLY A 162 -11.18 -1.82 7.75
N ARG A 163 -11.17 -0.84 8.66
CA ARG A 163 -10.02 -0.53 9.53
C ARG A 163 -10.49 0.50 10.56
N PRO A 164 -10.38 0.27 11.88
CA PRO A 164 -10.61 1.36 12.82
C PRO A 164 -9.61 2.46 12.48
N ARG A 165 -10.12 3.66 12.10
CA ARG A 165 -9.26 4.84 12.06
C ARG A 165 -8.79 5.06 13.49
N ARG A 166 -7.49 4.84 13.72
CA ARG A 166 -6.77 5.41 14.86
C ARG A 166 -7.21 6.89 14.90
N ARG A 167 -7.77 7.35 16.03
CA ARG A 167 -8.20 8.74 16.21
C ARG A 167 -7.16 9.63 15.55
N GLU A 168 -7.56 10.36 14.50
CA GLU A 168 -6.67 11.26 13.79
C GLU A 168 -6.16 12.23 14.84
N GLN A 169 -4.87 12.11 15.19
CA GLN A 169 -4.22 13.10 16.03
C GLN A 169 -4.33 14.43 15.28
N PRO A 170 -4.58 15.56 15.97
CA PRO A 170 -4.49 16.87 15.36
C PRO A 170 -3.20 16.96 14.53
N LEU A 171 -3.28 17.54 13.33
CA LEU A 171 -2.15 17.59 12.39
C LEU A 171 -0.87 18.13 13.06
N GLU A 172 -1.04 19.11 13.95
CA GLU A 172 0.02 19.69 14.78
C GLU A 172 0.74 18.66 15.65
N ARG A 173 -0.01 17.76 16.30
CA ARG A 173 0.56 16.67 17.12
C ARG A 173 1.22 15.61 16.25
N ALA A 174 0.62 15.26 15.12
CA ALA A 174 1.22 14.32 14.18
C ALA A 174 2.51 14.86 13.58
N ALA A 175 2.57 16.17 13.27
CA ALA A 175 3.77 16.83 12.79
C ALA A 175 4.86 16.89 13.87
N ALA A 176 4.50 17.24 15.12
CA ALA A 176 5.43 17.24 16.25
C ALA A 176 6.06 15.86 16.48
N ASP A 177 5.24 14.79 16.50
CA ASP A 177 5.71 13.41 16.64
C ASP A 177 6.70 13.01 15.52
N VAL A 178 6.48 13.51 14.30
CA VAL A 178 7.38 13.24 13.16
C VAL A 178 8.69 14.02 13.28
N VAL A 179 8.63 15.30 13.66
CA VAL A 179 9.82 16.14 13.87
C VAL A 179 10.70 15.54 14.96
N GLU A 180 10.11 15.11 16.08
CA GLU A 180 10.83 14.49 17.19
C GLU A 180 11.57 13.23 16.75
N ARG A 181 10.90 12.33 15.99
CA ARG A 181 11.51 11.11 15.47
C ARG A 181 12.64 11.38 14.49
N LEU A 182 12.50 12.41 13.65
CA LEU A 182 13.55 12.78 12.69
C LEU A 182 14.75 13.41 13.40
N GLY A 183 14.53 14.13 14.51
CA GLY A 183 15.61 14.71 15.32
C GLY A 183 16.49 13.66 16.02
N GLN A 184 16.02 12.41 16.14
CA GLN A 184 16.81 11.30 16.69
C GLN A 184 17.79 10.70 15.67
N VAL A 185 17.73 11.11 14.41
CA VAL A 185 18.64 10.63 13.37
C VAL A 185 19.92 11.46 13.37
N GLU A 186 21.02 10.84 13.78
CA GLU A 186 22.33 11.51 13.78
C GLU A 186 22.71 12.02 12.37
N GLY A 187 23.12 13.28 12.30
CA GLY A 187 23.53 13.94 11.04
C GLY A 187 22.39 14.45 10.16
N LEU A 188 21.12 14.31 10.57
CA LEU A 188 19.98 14.83 9.81
C LEU A 188 19.56 16.23 10.27
N ASP A 189 19.67 17.22 9.38
CA ASP A 189 19.03 18.53 9.58
C ASP A 189 17.54 18.44 9.22
N VAL A 190 16.71 18.28 10.26
CA VAL A 190 15.26 18.14 10.14
C VAL A 190 14.61 19.40 9.55
N GLN A 191 15.13 20.58 9.88
CA GLN A 191 14.58 21.84 9.40
C GLN A 191 14.85 22.01 7.90
N ALA A 192 16.07 21.73 7.45
CA ALA A 192 16.43 21.78 6.03
C ALA A 192 15.60 20.77 5.21
N LEU A 193 15.39 19.56 5.74
CA LEU A 193 14.57 18.53 5.10
C LEU A 193 13.12 18.98 4.91
N LEU A 194 12.48 19.51 5.96
CA LEU A 194 11.08 19.94 5.89
C LEU A 194 10.89 21.14 4.96
N ASN A 195 11.84 22.09 4.97
CA ASN A 195 11.85 23.22 4.05
C ASN A 195 11.97 22.76 2.58
N ALA A 196 12.84 21.79 2.30
CA ALA A 196 13.00 21.21 0.97
C ALA A 196 11.72 20.48 0.51
N LEU A 197 11.08 19.72 1.40
CA LEU A 197 9.83 19.02 1.13
C LEU A 197 8.68 20.02 0.82
N GLY A 198 8.58 21.11 1.59
CA GLY A 198 7.62 22.17 1.35
C GLY A 198 7.84 22.87 0.01
N THR A 199 9.10 23.17 -0.32
CA THR A 199 9.48 23.76 -1.61
C THR A 199 9.09 22.84 -2.78
N LEU A 200 9.34 21.53 -2.65
CA LEU A 200 8.96 20.54 -3.65
C LEU A 200 7.44 20.45 -3.83
N ALA A 201 6.68 20.44 -2.74
CA ALA A 201 5.23 20.39 -2.78
C ALA A 201 4.64 21.63 -3.46
N LEU A 202 5.15 22.82 -3.15
CA LEU A 202 4.72 24.08 -3.79
C LEU A 202 5.03 24.08 -5.30
N ARG A 203 6.20 23.59 -5.71
CA ARG A 203 6.56 23.47 -7.13
C ARG A 203 5.69 22.47 -7.88
N ALA A 204 5.32 21.35 -7.25
CA ALA A 204 4.41 20.37 -7.83
C ALA A 204 2.99 20.93 -8.04
N VAL A 205 2.52 21.79 -7.13
CA VAL A 205 1.20 22.44 -7.22
C VAL A 205 1.19 23.55 -8.27
N GLN A 206 2.31 24.26 -8.46
CA GLN A 206 2.42 25.36 -9.43
C GLN A 206 2.56 24.88 -10.89
N GLY A 207 2.48 23.58 -11.17
CA GLY A 207 2.56 23.05 -12.52
C GLY A 207 3.90 23.31 -13.21
N ALA A 208 4.94 23.63 -12.44
CA ALA A 208 6.28 23.77 -12.98
C ALA A 208 6.68 22.43 -13.63
N PRO A 209 7.16 22.41 -14.89
CA PRO A 209 7.60 21.17 -15.51
C PRO A 209 8.65 20.55 -14.60
N ALA A 210 8.59 19.22 -14.46
CA ALA A 210 9.57 18.46 -13.72
C ALA A 210 10.96 18.64 -14.36
N GLY A 211 11.66 19.72 -14.04
CA GLY A 211 13.10 19.89 -14.26
C GLY A 211 13.92 18.96 -13.36
N GLY A 212 13.35 17.80 -12.99
CA GLY A 212 13.96 16.83 -12.09
C GLY A 212 15.15 16.11 -12.71
N ALA A 213 15.22 16.01 -14.04
CA ALA A 213 16.40 15.50 -14.74
C ALA A 213 17.49 16.59 -14.83
N ASP A 214 17.16 17.75 -15.40
CA ASP A 214 18.13 18.84 -15.59
C ASP A 214 18.65 19.44 -14.27
N GLY A 215 17.80 19.54 -13.26
CA GLY A 215 18.16 20.05 -11.94
C GLY A 215 19.01 19.07 -11.13
N ALA A 216 18.70 17.78 -11.17
CA ALA A 216 19.53 16.76 -10.54
C ALA A 216 20.88 16.61 -11.24
N GLU A 217 20.90 16.70 -12.57
CA GLU A 217 22.14 16.69 -13.36
C GLU A 217 22.96 17.97 -13.13
N ALA A 218 22.32 19.13 -13.01
CA ALA A 218 22.99 20.39 -12.66
C ALA A 218 23.60 20.35 -11.25
N LEU A 219 22.86 19.86 -10.25
CA LEU A 219 23.36 19.64 -8.88
C LEU A 219 24.49 18.61 -8.86
N GLY A 220 24.38 17.54 -9.65
CA GLY A 220 25.43 16.54 -9.83
C GLY A 220 26.72 17.13 -10.40
N ARG A 221 26.59 17.98 -11.45
CA ARG A 221 27.72 18.73 -12.02
C ARG A 221 28.34 19.70 -11.02
N GLN A 222 27.52 20.40 -10.24
CA GLN A 222 28.00 21.32 -9.21
C GLN A 222 28.74 20.58 -8.09
N LEU A 223 28.22 19.44 -7.63
CA LEU A 223 28.88 18.61 -6.62
C LEU A 223 30.20 18.03 -7.14
N ALA A 224 30.25 17.59 -8.40
CA ALA A 224 31.48 17.10 -9.02
C ALA A 224 32.56 18.19 -9.08
N ARG A 225 32.20 19.42 -9.51
CA ARG A 225 33.11 20.57 -9.51
C ARG A 225 33.61 20.93 -8.11
N GLN A 226 32.73 20.90 -7.11
CA GLN A 226 33.11 21.18 -5.71
C GLN A 226 34.06 20.11 -5.16
N ARG A 227 33.86 18.84 -5.49
CA ARG A 227 34.78 17.75 -5.12
C ARG A 227 36.15 17.93 -5.76
N GLU A 228 36.19 18.18 -7.06
CA GLU A 228 37.43 18.44 -7.79
C GLU A 228 38.20 19.64 -7.21
N ARG A 229 37.49 20.72 -6.86
CA ARG A 229 38.08 21.89 -6.19
C ARG A 229 38.63 21.53 -4.80
N CYS A 230 37.91 20.75 -4.01
CA CYS A 230 38.38 20.29 -2.70
C CYS A 230 39.63 19.41 -2.82
N ASP A 231 39.65 18.49 -3.78
CA ASP A 231 40.80 17.62 -4.04
C ASP A 231 42.03 18.43 -4.49
N ALA A 232 41.82 19.44 -5.35
CA ALA A 232 42.86 20.35 -5.79
C ALA A 232 43.43 21.19 -4.64
N LEU A 233 42.58 21.72 -3.75
CA LEU A 233 43.01 22.44 -2.55
C LEU A 233 43.80 21.53 -1.58
N CYS A 234 43.37 20.28 -1.41
CA CYS A 234 44.10 19.31 -0.58
C CYS A 234 45.47 18.97 -1.16
N ALA A 235 45.58 18.82 -2.48
CA ALA A 235 46.86 18.59 -3.16
C ALA A 235 47.80 19.80 -3.05
N ALA A 236 47.26 21.01 -3.19
CA ALA A 236 48.03 22.24 -3.04
C ALA A 236 48.53 22.42 -1.59
N LEU A 237 47.68 22.15 -0.59
CA LEU A 237 48.08 22.15 0.81
C LEU A 237 49.20 21.14 1.10
N ARG A 238 49.11 19.91 0.57
CA ARG A 238 50.18 18.91 0.72
C ARG A 238 51.50 19.40 0.12
N THR A 239 51.45 20.11 -1.01
CA THR A 239 52.63 20.69 -1.65
C THR A 239 53.25 21.78 -0.79
N LEU A 240 52.43 22.69 -0.26
CA LEU A 240 52.88 23.73 0.68
C LEU A 240 53.53 23.14 1.92
N VAL A 241 52.90 22.13 2.53
CA VAL A 241 53.45 21.43 3.70
C VAL A 241 54.79 20.78 3.35
N ARG A 242 54.91 20.15 2.17
CA ARG A 242 56.16 19.53 1.72
C ARG A 242 57.28 20.56 1.54
N VAL A 243 57.04 21.64 0.80
CA VAL A 243 58.05 22.69 0.55
C VAL A 243 58.52 23.31 1.86
N ASN A 244 57.60 23.61 2.77
CA ASN A 244 57.92 24.13 4.09
C ASN A 244 58.69 23.12 4.95
N ALA A 245 58.28 21.85 4.94
CA ALA A 245 58.97 20.80 5.67
C ALA A 245 60.40 20.62 5.13
N GLU A 246 60.59 20.48 3.82
CA GLU A 246 61.91 20.30 3.20
C GLU A 246 62.86 21.44 3.59
N PHE A 247 62.41 22.70 3.52
CA PHE A 247 63.21 23.85 3.94
C PHE A 247 63.57 23.83 5.44
N LEU A 248 62.61 23.48 6.31
CA LEU A 248 62.84 23.42 7.76
C LEU A 248 63.80 22.27 8.16
N HIS A 249 63.81 21.17 7.41
CA HIS A 249 64.71 20.04 7.66
C HIS A 249 66.16 20.30 7.21
N GLN A 250 66.42 21.35 6.42
CA GLN A 250 67.79 21.73 6.04
C GLN A 250 68.60 22.25 7.24
N ALA A 251 69.91 22.02 7.23
CA ALA A 251 70.83 22.60 8.20
C ALA A 251 70.82 24.14 8.11
N ALA A 252 70.93 24.84 9.25
CA ALA A 252 70.76 26.29 9.33
C ALA A 252 71.72 27.10 8.40
N VAL A 253 72.92 26.57 8.15
CA VAL A 253 73.93 27.18 7.26
C VAL A 253 73.53 27.09 5.77
N VAL A 254 72.76 26.07 5.40
CA VAL A 254 72.28 25.85 4.01
C VAL A 254 71.04 26.69 3.73
N ARG A 255 70.15 26.86 4.72
CA ARG A 255 68.92 27.67 4.60
C ARG A 255 69.16 29.11 4.16
N THR A 256 70.28 29.71 4.55
CA THR A 256 70.63 31.09 4.15
C THR A 256 71.05 31.21 2.69
N GLY A 257 71.58 30.14 2.09
CA GLY A 257 71.92 30.08 0.66
C GLY A 257 70.70 29.75 -0.21
N ASP A 258 69.85 28.84 0.26
CA ASP A 258 68.69 28.32 -0.48
C ASP A 258 67.42 29.16 -0.31
N LEU A 259 67.47 30.26 0.45
CA LEU A 259 66.29 31.09 0.75
C LEU A 259 65.58 31.58 -0.51
N SER A 260 66.34 31.99 -1.54
CA SER A 260 65.78 32.47 -2.81
C SER A 260 65.03 31.37 -3.56
N ASP A 261 65.54 30.15 -3.53
CA ASP A 261 64.92 29.02 -4.22
C ASP A 261 63.71 28.49 -3.46
N TYR A 262 63.75 28.51 -2.13
CA TYR A 262 62.58 28.27 -1.28
C TYR A 262 61.46 29.28 -1.55
N LEU A 263 61.78 30.59 -1.61
CA LEU A 263 60.77 31.62 -1.88
C LEU A 263 60.13 31.45 -3.26
N ARG A 264 60.89 31.08 -4.29
CA ARG A 264 60.35 30.75 -5.62
C ARG A 264 59.45 29.52 -5.59
N ALA A 265 59.89 28.44 -4.95
CA ALA A 265 59.08 27.22 -4.82
C ALA A 265 57.79 27.47 -4.03
N LEU A 266 57.86 28.32 -3.00
CA LEU A 266 56.70 28.74 -2.22
C LEU A 266 55.73 29.56 -3.08
N GLU A 267 56.22 30.56 -3.81
CA GLU A 267 55.40 31.37 -4.73
C GLU A 267 54.71 30.51 -5.78
N ASP A 268 55.44 29.58 -6.41
CA ASP A 268 54.88 28.66 -7.40
C ASP A 268 53.83 27.72 -6.80
N SER A 269 53.98 27.31 -5.54
CA SER A 269 53.00 26.50 -4.83
C SER A 269 51.76 27.26 -4.37
N LEU A 270 51.84 28.60 -4.23
CA LEU A 270 50.73 29.46 -3.82
C LEU A 270 49.84 29.89 -5.00
N ARG A 271 50.39 30.09 -6.20
CA ARG A 271 49.63 30.50 -7.40
C ARG A 271 48.41 29.62 -7.72
N PRO A 272 48.45 28.28 -7.58
CA PRO A 272 47.25 27.44 -7.73
C PRO A 272 46.22 27.68 -6.62
N CYS A 273 46.65 27.88 -5.36
CA CYS A 273 45.76 28.16 -4.23
C CYS A 273 45.00 29.46 -4.42
N GLU A 274 45.69 30.52 -4.84
CA GLU A 274 45.07 31.84 -5.07
C GLU A 274 44.00 31.78 -6.14
N ARG A 275 44.27 31.06 -7.25
CA ARG A 275 43.27 30.85 -8.32
C ARG A 275 42.08 30.05 -7.83
N LEU A 276 42.31 28.97 -7.09
CA LEU A 276 41.26 28.12 -6.54
C LEU A 276 40.43 28.80 -5.44
N LEU A 277 40.92 29.89 -4.83
CA LEU A 277 40.19 30.66 -3.81
C LEU A 277 39.43 31.85 -4.39
N ALA A 278 39.82 32.34 -5.58
CA ALA A 278 39.17 33.47 -6.26
C ALA A 278 37.89 33.08 -7.03
N GLU A 279 37.73 31.81 -7.40
CA GLU A 279 36.51 31.23 -8.01
C GLU A 279 35.42 30.87 -7.00
#